data_AF-A0A1Y1K4I3-F1
#
_entry.id   AF-A0A1Y1K4I3-F1
#
_cell.length_a   1.000
_cell.length_b   1.000
_cell.length_c   1.000
_cell.angle_alpha   90.00
_cell.angle_beta   90.00
_cell.angle_gamma   90.00
#
_symmetry.space_group_name_H-M   'P 1'
#
loop_
_entity.id
_entity.type
_entity.pdbx_description
1 polymer ?
#
loop_
_entity_poly.entity_id
_entity_poly.type
_entity_poly.pdbx_seq_one_letter_code
_entity_poly.pdbx_strand_id
1 'polypeptide(L)'
;MDEHTDRLCLSELFKMSLIASPPSSSAGSPNMQLHEPLITVAACDCMSGNTDKTFASHTSHIEGTHSSQAGFRIDIHTHIMPPSLPDMSQFDDSSNRNEWINLRPHKPSPSCSKSSCPPQKLDMYVGRRFFRTVEANCFDPETRIKEMDASGVSVQVLSTIPVLFSYDKPIKPAAMLARLLNDHIASLCRVYPSRFVGL
;
A
#
# COMPACT_ATOMS: atom_id res chain seq x y z
N MET A 1 25.46 8.89 14.95
CA MET A 1 24.39 7.88 14.79
C MET A 1 23.22 8.66 14.22
N ASP A 2 23.07 8.60 12.90
CA ASP A 2 22.23 9.51 12.11
C ASP A 2 20.76 9.11 12.15
N GLU A 3 19.91 10.11 12.43
CA GLU A 3 18.45 10.03 12.57
C GLU A 3 17.72 10.26 11.21
N HIS A 4 18.37 9.89 10.09
CA HIS A 4 17.90 10.29 8.76
C HIS A 4 17.58 9.14 7.79
N THR A 5 17.64 7.87 8.24
CA THR A 5 17.43 6.71 7.35
C THR A 5 16.09 5.98 7.54
N ASP A 6 15.26 6.38 8.51
CA ASP A 6 14.00 5.65 8.84
C ASP A 6 12.72 6.24 8.22
N ARG A 7 12.83 7.05 7.14
CA ARG A 7 11.67 7.67 6.46
C ARG A 7 11.20 6.98 5.18
N LEU A 8 11.42 5.67 5.05
CA LEU A 8 10.84 4.87 3.96
C LEU A 8 9.89 3.83 4.55
N CYS A 9 8.67 4.28 4.85
CA CYS A 9 7.56 3.42 5.17
C CYS A 9 7.26 2.51 3.95
N LEU A 10 7.54 1.23 4.13
CA LEU A 10 7.04 0.07 3.37
C LEU A 10 7.48 -0.14 1.91
N SER A 11 8.03 0.84 1.18
CA SER A 11 8.50 0.59 -0.20
C SER A 11 9.84 -0.14 -0.29
N GLU A 12 10.79 0.11 0.63
CA GLU A 12 12.13 -0.52 0.56
C GLU A 12 12.26 -1.81 1.40
N LEU A 13 11.40 -2.05 2.39
CA LEU A 13 11.53 -3.21 3.29
C LEU A 13 10.96 -4.53 2.75
N PHE A 14 10.21 -4.51 1.63
CA PHE A 14 9.70 -5.75 1.00
C PHE A 14 10.69 -6.41 0.03
N LYS A 15 11.88 -5.84 -0.19
CA LYS A 15 12.92 -6.44 -1.07
C LYS A 15 13.67 -7.65 -0.48
N MET A 16 13.46 -8.04 0.79
CA MET A 16 14.37 -8.98 1.48
C MET A 16 13.75 -10.22 2.15
N SER A 17 12.61 -10.76 1.67
CA SER A 17 12.20 -12.11 2.14
C SER A 17 11.24 -12.87 1.21
N LEU A 18 11.62 -13.06 -0.05
CA LEU A 18 11.06 -14.11 -0.90
C LEU A 18 12.20 -14.90 -1.55
N ILE A 19 12.94 -15.64 -0.72
CA ILE A 19 13.70 -16.81 -1.17
C ILE A 19 13.10 -18.02 -0.46
N ALA A 20 12.00 -18.52 -1.03
CA ALA A 20 11.61 -19.91 -0.83
C ALA A 20 12.02 -20.64 -2.11
N SER A 21 13.10 -21.41 -2.04
CA SER A 21 13.53 -22.30 -3.13
C SER A 21 12.46 -23.37 -3.36
N PRO A 22 12.02 -23.62 -4.62
CA PRO A 22 11.10 -24.72 -4.91
C PRO A 22 11.84 -26.07 -4.84
N PRO A 23 11.18 -27.15 -4.36
CA PRO A 23 11.71 -28.50 -4.52
C PRO A 23 11.64 -28.93 -5.99
N SER A 24 12.71 -29.59 -6.43
CA SER A 24 12.83 -30.24 -7.73
C SER A 24 11.89 -31.44 -7.83
N SER A 25 11.13 -31.56 -8.94
CA SER A 25 11.08 -32.72 -9.86
C SER A 25 9.77 -32.83 -10.66
N SER A 26 9.95 -32.81 -11.98
CA SER A 26 9.27 -33.51 -13.08
C SER A 26 7.79 -33.92 -12.98
N ALA A 27 6.96 -33.42 -13.91
CA ALA A 27 6.53 -34.16 -15.11
C ALA A 27 5.39 -33.45 -15.89
N GLY A 28 5.56 -33.35 -17.22
CA GLY A 28 4.47 -33.46 -18.21
C GLY A 28 3.57 -32.25 -18.48
N SER A 29 3.93 -31.43 -19.47
CA SER A 29 2.98 -30.53 -20.17
C SER A 29 2.12 -31.30 -21.18
N PRO A 30 0.91 -30.77 -21.50
CA PRO A 30 0.65 -30.51 -22.91
C PRO A 30 0.20 -29.07 -23.17
N ASN A 31 0.66 -28.60 -24.32
CA ASN A 31 0.53 -27.27 -24.90
C ASN A 31 -0.93 -27.02 -25.36
N MET A 32 -1.56 -25.95 -24.87
CA MET A 32 -2.83 -25.46 -25.40
C MET A 32 -2.68 -23.96 -25.68
N GLN A 33 -2.45 -23.63 -26.95
CA GLN A 33 -2.41 -22.26 -27.44
C GLN A 33 -3.79 -21.62 -27.25
N LEU A 34 -3.85 -20.55 -26.45
CA LEU A 34 -5.01 -19.67 -26.37
C LEU A 34 -4.69 -18.39 -27.15
N HIS A 35 -5.60 -18.08 -28.07
CA HIS A 35 -5.54 -17.02 -29.04
C HIS A 35 -6.02 -15.72 -28.38
N GLU A 36 -5.20 -14.67 -28.40
CA GLU A 36 -5.57 -13.32 -27.94
C GLU A 36 -6.62 -12.70 -28.88
N PRO A 37 -7.74 -12.16 -28.38
CA PRO A 37 -8.58 -11.27 -29.15
C PRO A 37 -8.08 -9.82 -29.02
N LEU A 38 -7.74 -9.21 -30.15
CA LEU A 38 -7.51 -7.77 -30.28
C LEU A 38 -8.75 -6.99 -29.80
N ILE A 39 -8.61 -6.20 -28.73
CA ILE A 39 -9.57 -5.15 -28.38
C ILE A 39 -9.11 -3.87 -29.07
N THR A 40 -9.84 -3.49 -30.12
CA THR A 40 -9.70 -2.20 -30.81
C THR A 40 -10.24 -1.10 -29.89
N VAL A 41 -9.35 -0.24 -29.38
CA VAL A 41 -9.75 1.03 -28.74
C VAL A 41 -9.96 2.06 -29.85
N ALA A 42 -11.19 2.56 -29.96
CA ALA A 42 -11.55 3.65 -30.87
C ALA A 42 -10.83 4.94 -30.45
N ALA A 43 -10.02 5.49 -31.35
CA ALA A 43 -9.47 6.84 -31.24
C ALA A 43 -10.60 7.86 -31.46
N CYS A 44 -10.72 8.82 -30.55
CA CYS A 44 -11.62 9.96 -30.69
C CYS A 44 -10.87 11.06 -31.46
N ASP A 45 -11.28 11.31 -32.71
CA ASP A 45 -10.77 12.39 -33.55
C ASP A 45 -11.30 13.75 -33.08
N CYS A 46 -10.38 14.60 -32.61
CA CYS A 46 -10.64 16.02 -32.41
C CYS A 46 -9.34 16.78 -32.67
N MET A 47 -8.99 16.97 -33.95
CA MET A 47 -8.06 18.02 -34.38
C MET A 47 -8.58 18.58 -35.70
N SER A 48 -9.05 19.81 -35.68
CA SER A 48 -9.33 20.60 -36.88
C SER A 48 -8.74 21.99 -36.72
N GLY A 49 -7.79 22.30 -37.60
CA GLY A 49 -7.45 23.64 -38.09
C GLY A 49 -6.55 24.50 -37.21
N ASN A 50 -5.33 24.80 -37.67
CA ASN A 50 -5.14 25.89 -38.63
C ASN A 50 -3.68 25.92 -39.14
N THR A 51 -3.52 26.16 -40.43
CA THR A 51 -2.24 26.29 -41.13
C THR A 51 -1.67 27.71 -41.05
N ASP A 52 -0.35 27.77 -41.17
CA ASP A 52 0.47 28.84 -41.74
C ASP A 52 0.87 30.05 -40.85
N LYS A 53 2.18 30.13 -40.53
CA LYS A 53 3.10 31.14 -41.10
C LYS A 53 4.54 31.04 -40.54
N THR A 54 5.48 31.26 -41.45
CA THR A 54 6.94 31.31 -41.35
C THR A 54 7.52 32.44 -40.47
N PHE A 55 8.65 32.10 -39.82
CA PHE A 55 9.90 32.87 -39.61
C PHE A 55 9.85 34.24 -38.91
N ALA A 56 10.40 34.30 -37.69
CA ALA A 56 11.40 35.30 -37.28
C ALA A 56 12.03 34.91 -35.93
N SER A 57 13.36 34.89 -35.89
CA SER A 57 14.17 34.85 -34.67
C SER A 57 13.98 36.16 -33.90
N HIS A 58 13.40 36.05 -32.71
CA HIS A 58 13.49 37.08 -31.67
C HIS A 58 13.84 36.39 -30.37
N THR A 59 15.11 36.42 -30.01
CA THR A 59 15.57 36.11 -28.65
C THR A 59 15.15 37.24 -27.73
N SER A 60 13.92 37.16 -27.22
CA SER A 60 13.55 37.84 -25.98
C SER A 60 13.87 36.90 -24.83
N HIS A 61 14.70 37.38 -23.90
CA HIS A 61 14.86 36.76 -22.60
C HIS A 61 13.50 36.72 -21.90
N ILE A 62 12.83 35.57 -21.93
CA ILE A 62 11.73 35.28 -21.01
C ILE A 62 12.40 34.70 -19.78
N GLU A 63 12.67 35.55 -18.78
CA GLU A 63 12.83 35.08 -17.40
C GLU A 63 11.45 34.60 -16.94
N GLY A 64 11.12 33.37 -17.35
CA GLY A 64 9.98 32.64 -16.85
C GLY A 64 10.30 32.23 -15.42
N THR A 65 9.69 32.92 -14.45
CA THR A 65 9.50 32.35 -13.13
C THR A 65 8.63 31.11 -13.31
N HIS A 66 9.26 29.96 -13.54
CA HIS A 66 8.61 28.68 -13.41
C HIS A 66 8.20 28.54 -11.94
N SER A 67 7.01 29.04 -11.61
CA SER A 67 6.30 28.58 -10.44
C SER A 67 6.18 27.08 -10.62
N SER A 68 6.98 26.33 -9.85
CA SER A 68 6.94 24.88 -9.83
C SER A 68 5.61 24.47 -9.21
N GLN A 69 4.54 24.51 -10.01
CA GLN A 69 3.34 23.74 -9.75
C GLN A 69 3.83 22.29 -9.64
N ALA A 70 3.92 21.79 -8.41
CA ALA A 70 4.27 20.39 -8.18
C ALA A 70 3.24 19.56 -8.93
N GLY A 71 3.72 18.79 -9.92
CA GLY A 71 2.84 18.00 -10.77
C GLY A 71 1.99 17.03 -9.95
N PHE A 72 0.81 16.69 -10.48
CA PHE A 72 -0.06 15.68 -9.87
C PHE A 72 0.66 14.32 -9.79
N ARG A 73 0.76 13.74 -8.59
CA ARG A 73 1.51 12.48 -8.34
C ARG A 73 0.59 11.42 -7.75
N ILE A 74 0.60 10.24 -8.38
CA ILE A 74 -0.08 9.04 -7.90
C ILE A 74 0.98 8.04 -7.46
N ASP A 75 0.88 7.58 -6.22
CA ASP A 75 1.68 6.47 -5.70
C ASP A 75 0.81 5.20 -5.70
N ILE A 76 1.24 4.20 -6.46
CA ILE A 76 0.47 2.98 -6.73
C ILE A 76 0.85 1.81 -5.81
N HIS A 77 1.89 1.93 -4.99
CA HIS A 77 2.42 0.84 -4.19
C HIS A 77 2.41 1.21 -2.73
N THR A 78 1.21 1.20 -2.14
CA THR A 78 1.06 1.54 -0.73
C THR A 78 0.23 0.50 0.01
N HIS A 79 0.56 0.31 1.29
CA HIS A 79 -0.15 -0.61 2.16
C HIS A 79 -0.76 0.11 3.35
N ILE A 80 -1.97 -0.30 3.73
CA ILE A 80 -2.68 0.16 4.92
C ILE A 80 -3.36 -1.01 5.61
N MET A 81 -3.55 -0.92 6.92
CA MET A 81 -4.31 -1.90 7.70
C MET A 81 -5.25 -1.19 8.69
N PRO A 82 -6.33 -1.86 9.14
CA PRO A 82 -7.13 -1.32 10.23
C PRO A 82 -6.33 -1.23 11.55
N PRO A 83 -6.70 -0.32 12.47
CA PRO A 83 -6.02 -0.16 13.76
C PRO A 83 -6.27 -1.34 14.72
N SER A 84 -7.21 -2.21 14.41
CA SER A 84 -7.50 -3.44 15.13
C SER A 84 -7.82 -4.58 14.16
N LEU A 85 -7.56 -5.80 14.59
CA LEU A 85 -7.92 -7.02 13.87
C LEU A 85 -8.89 -7.85 14.72
N PRO A 86 -9.77 -8.65 14.11
CA PRO A 86 -10.59 -9.59 14.84
C PRO A 86 -9.71 -10.59 15.60
N ASP A 87 -10.18 -11.05 16.76
CA ASP A 87 -9.53 -12.15 17.46
C ASP A 87 -9.77 -13.45 16.67
N MET A 88 -8.70 -13.97 16.09
CA MET A 88 -8.72 -15.20 15.29
C MET A 88 -8.12 -16.39 16.06
N SER A 89 -7.82 -16.24 17.36
CA SER A 89 -7.15 -17.25 18.17
C SER A 89 -7.92 -18.57 18.27
N GLN A 90 -9.25 -18.53 18.13
CA GLN A 90 -10.11 -19.71 18.03
C GLN A 90 -9.81 -20.59 16.79
N PHE A 91 -9.11 -20.06 15.79
CA PHE A 91 -8.68 -20.75 14.59
C PHE A 91 -7.16 -21.03 14.60
N ASP A 92 -6.45 -20.73 15.69
CA ASP A 92 -5.04 -21.07 15.82
C ASP A 92 -4.87 -22.59 15.88
N ASP A 93 -3.92 -23.10 15.10
CA ASP A 93 -3.43 -24.46 15.22
C ASP A 93 -1.93 -24.44 15.56
N SER A 94 -1.63 -24.50 16.85
CA SER A 94 -0.27 -24.49 17.37
C SER A 94 0.52 -25.75 17.02
N SER A 95 -0.16 -26.85 16.67
CA SER A 95 0.50 -28.08 16.24
C SER A 95 1.15 -27.91 14.86
N ASN A 96 0.61 -27.01 14.03
CA ASN A 96 1.06 -26.74 12.67
C ASN A 96 1.68 -25.36 12.46
N ARG A 97 2.00 -24.62 13.55
CA ARG A 97 2.51 -23.23 13.49
C ARG A 97 1.64 -22.31 12.65
N ASN A 98 0.32 -22.48 12.76
CA ASN A 98 -0.65 -21.78 11.94
C ASN A 98 -1.30 -20.62 12.69
N GLU A 99 -0.56 -19.91 13.55
CA GLU A 99 -1.11 -18.84 14.36
C GLU A 99 -1.47 -17.60 13.53
N TRP A 100 -2.52 -16.91 13.95
CA TRP A 100 -3.02 -15.69 13.30
C TRP A 100 -2.31 -14.43 13.80
N ILE A 101 -2.39 -13.38 12.98
CA ILE A 101 -1.81 -12.08 13.31
C ILE A 101 -2.71 -11.34 14.28
N ASN A 102 -2.10 -10.75 15.30
CA ASN A 102 -2.77 -9.95 16.30
C ASN A 102 -2.01 -8.63 16.51
N LEU A 103 -2.74 -7.55 16.76
CA LEU A 103 -2.19 -6.22 17.01
C LEU A 103 -2.26 -5.90 18.50
N ARG A 104 -1.22 -5.27 19.03
CA ARG A 104 -1.18 -4.79 20.41
C ARG A 104 -0.69 -3.34 20.43
N PRO A 105 -1.22 -2.48 21.33
CA PRO A 105 -0.64 -1.16 21.54
C PRO A 105 0.84 -1.28 21.88
N HIS A 106 1.68 -0.54 21.17
CA HIS A 106 3.09 -0.48 21.48
C HIS A 106 3.27 0.13 22.89
N LYS A 107 4.01 -0.56 23.76
CA LYS A 107 4.33 -0.05 25.10
C LYS A 107 5.70 0.62 25.06
N PRO A 108 5.78 1.96 25.08
CA PRO A 108 7.08 2.62 25.19
C PRO A 108 7.73 2.26 26.53
N SER A 109 9.06 2.42 26.58
CA SER A 109 9.83 2.34 27.83
C SER A 109 9.15 3.19 28.93
N PRO A 110 9.15 2.76 30.21
CA PRO A 110 8.38 3.37 31.30
C PRO A 110 8.57 4.88 31.53
N SER A 111 9.53 5.55 30.87
CA SER A 111 9.74 7.00 30.95
C SER A 111 8.78 7.84 30.11
N CYS A 112 7.97 7.26 29.21
CA CYS A 112 7.06 8.02 28.34
C CYS A 112 5.61 7.52 28.46
N SER A 113 4.98 7.76 29.60
CA SER A 113 3.54 7.52 29.80
C SER A 113 2.76 8.83 29.71
N LYS A 114 2.29 9.18 28.50
CA LYS A 114 1.12 10.05 28.35
C LYS A 114 -0.04 9.17 27.90
N SER A 115 -0.84 8.75 28.87
CA SER A 115 -1.93 7.76 28.75
C SER A 115 -3.18 8.25 27.99
N SER A 116 -3.20 9.49 27.46
CA SER A 116 -4.41 10.09 26.88
C SER A 116 -4.40 10.23 25.36
N CYS A 117 -3.34 9.78 24.67
CA CYS A 117 -3.27 9.83 23.21
C CYS A 117 -3.61 8.46 22.59
N PRO A 118 -4.27 8.43 21.42
CA PRO A 118 -4.42 7.19 20.65
C PRO A 118 -3.04 6.57 20.36
N PRO A 119 -2.96 5.23 20.20
CA PRO A 119 -1.68 4.55 20.02
C PRO A 119 -0.97 5.11 18.79
N GLN A 120 0.22 5.67 19.01
CA GLN A 120 1.07 6.18 17.93
C GLN A 120 1.73 5.05 17.13
N LYS A 121 1.86 3.88 17.75
CA LYS A 121 2.47 2.68 17.16
C LYS A 121 1.71 1.43 17.59
N LEU A 122 1.72 0.42 16.74
CA LEU A 122 1.17 -0.90 17.03
C LEU A 122 2.24 -1.96 16.84
N ASP A 123 2.27 -2.94 17.74
CA ASP A 123 3.10 -4.13 17.61
C ASP A 123 2.28 -5.26 16.98
N MET A 124 2.79 -5.81 15.88
CA MET A 124 2.25 -6.98 15.20
C MET A 124 2.87 -8.24 15.80
N TYR A 125 2.02 -9.22 16.12
CA TYR A 125 2.42 -10.54 16.59
C TYR A 125 1.84 -11.62 15.69
N VAL A 126 2.59 -12.70 15.46
CA VAL A 126 2.07 -13.97 14.92
C VAL A 126 1.94 -14.93 16.10
N GLY A 127 0.71 -15.18 16.54
CA GLY A 127 0.45 -15.82 17.83
C GLY A 127 1.11 -15.07 18.99
N ARG A 128 2.14 -15.69 19.59
CA ARG A 128 2.92 -15.07 20.69
C ARG A 128 4.23 -14.42 20.22
N ARG A 129 4.65 -14.65 18.99
CA ARG A 129 5.94 -14.17 18.47
C ARG A 129 5.81 -12.75 17.95
N PHE A 130 6.67 -11.86 18.43
CA PHE A 130 6.78 -10.51 17.88
C PHE A 130 7.21 -10.57 16.41
N PHE A 131 6.51 -9.83 15.55
CA PHE A 131 6.84 -9.73 14.13
C PHE A 131 7.49 -8.39 13.82
N ARG A 132 6.78 -7.29 14.06
CA ARG A 132 7.29 -5.93 13.85
C ARG A 132 6.44 -4.88 14.58
N THR A 133 7.02 -3.71 14.80
CA THR A 133 6.27 -2.49 15.13
C THR A 133 5.89 -1.77 13.83
N VAL A 134 4.73 -1.15 13.81
CA VAL A 134 4.26 -0.27 12.73
C VAL A 134 3.94 1.12 13.27
N GLU A 135 4.20 2.14 12.46
CA GLU A 135 3.93 3.53 12.76
C GLU A 135 2.47 3.90 12.43
N ALA A 136 2.00 5.03 12.96
CA ALA A 136 0.64 5.52 12.77
C ALA A 136 0.20 5.61 11.31
N ASN A 137 1.07 6.04 10.39
CA ASN A 137 0.75 6.12 8.95
C ASN A 137 0.33 4.78 8.32
N CYS A 138 0.60 3.64 8.97
CA CYS A 138 0.20 2.31 8.53
C CYS A 138 -1.30 2.01 8.80
N PHE A 139 -1.94 2.75 9.71
CA PHE A 139 -3.33 2.50 10.12
C PHE A 139 -4.18 3.76 10.38
N ASP A 140 -3.56 4.94 10.49
CA ASP A 140 -4.22 6.23 10.64
C ASP A 140 -4.21 7.01 9.31
N PRO A 141 -5.36 7.18 8.65
CA PRO A 141 -5.44 7.89 7.38
C PRO A 141 -5.07 9.38 7.51
N GLU A 142 -5.29 10.02 8.65
CA GLU A 142 -4.97 11.44 8.81
C GLU A 142 -3.46 11.68 8.87
N THR A 143 -2.73 10.86 9.63
CA THR A 143 -1.26 10.88 9.64
C THR A 143 -0.72 10.62 8.23
N ARG A 144 -1.27 9.62 7.52
CA ARG A 144 -0.88 9.32 6.13
C ARG A 144 -1.11 10.50 5.19
N ILE A 145 -2.26 11.16 5.26
CA ILE A 145 -2.57 12.32 4.41
C ILE A 145 -1.58 13.46 4.66
N LYS A 146 -1.23 13.75 5.91
CA LYS A 146 -0.22 14.77 6.24
C LYS A 146 1.15 14.43 5.63
N GLU A 147 1.54 13.16 5.64
CA GLU A 147 2.79 12.70 5.02
C GLU A 147 2.72 12.73 3.48
N MET A 148 1.57 12.43 2.89
CA MET A 148 1.32 12.60 1.45
C MET A 148 1.49 14.07 1.04
N ASP A 149 0.89 15.00 1.80
CA ASP A 149 1.00 16.44 1.54
C ASP A 149 2.47 16.89 1.64
N ALA A 150 3.20 16.45 2.67
CA ALA A 150 4.60 16.79 2.87
C ALA A 150 5.53 16.23 1.77
N SER A 151 5.17 15.10 1.14
CA SER A 151 5.93 14.47 0.06
C SER A 151 5.45 14.86 -1.34
N GLY A 152 4.38 15.65 -1.45
CA GLY A 152 3.77 16.06 -2.71
C GLY A 152 3.03 14.94 -3.43
N VAL A 153 2.57 13.90 -2.72
CA VAL A 153 1.74 12.82 -3.28
C VAL A 153 0.28 13.25 -3.26
N SER A 154 -0.35 13.30 -4.44
CA SER A 154 -1.74 13.71 -4.59
C SER A 154 -2.70 12.58 -4.21
N VAL A 155 -2.45 11.38 -4.75
CA VAL A 155 -3.31 10.19 -4.56
C VAL A 155 -2.46 8.96 -4.24
N GLN A 156 -2.93 8.11 -3.31
CA GLN A 156 -2.37 6.79 -3.07
C GLN A 156 -3.36 5.69 -3.44
N VAL A 157 -2.85 4.64 -4.11
CA VAL A 157 -3.57 3.39 -4.30
C VAL A 157 -3.25 2.48 -3.11
N LEU A 158 -4.26 2.20 -2.31
CA LEU A 158 -4.18 1.44 -1.06
C LEU A 158 -4.39 -0.05 -1.34
N SER A 159 -3.51 -0.86 -0.78
CA SER A 159 -3.67 -2.32 -0.67
C SER A 159 -3.50 -2.75 0.79
N THR A 160 -3.87 -3.98 1.13
CA THR A 160 -3.57 -4.51 2.47
C THR A 160 -2.10 -4.93 2.58
N ILE A 161 -1.62 -5.14 3.82
CA ILE A 161 -0.25 -5.57 4.10
C ILE A 161 -0.12 -7.05 3.74
N PRO A 162 0.91 -7.48 2.97
CA PRO A 162 0.99 -8.85 2.45
C PRO A 162 0.94 -9.97 3.50
N VAL A 163 1.43 -9.72 4.72
CA VAL A 163 1.39 -10.71 5.80
C VAL A 163 -0.06 -11.04 6.24
N LEU A 164 -1.03 -10.18 5.92
CA LEU A 164 -2.46 -10.36 6.18
C LEU A 164 -3.22 -11.11 5.07
N PHE A 165 -2.54 -11.59 4.01
CA PHE A 165 -3.20 -12.32 2.91
C PHE A 165 -3.77 -13.67 3.34
N SER A 166 -3.14 -14.34 4.32
CA SER A 166 -3.67 -15.57 4.93
C SER A 166 -3.95 -16.71 3.94
N TYR A 167 -3.15 -16.85 2.88
CA TYR A 167 -3.33 -17.90 1.86
C TYR A 167 -3.05 -19.32 2.37
N ASP A 168 -2.33 -19.45 3.47
CA ASP A 168 -2.03 -20.68 4.19
C ASP A 168 -3.08 -21.03 5.26
N LYS A 169 -4.09 -20.18 5.46
CA LYS A 169 -5.10 -20.34 6.50
C LYS A 169 -6.35 -21.08 6.01
N PRO A 170 -7.17 -21.64 6.93
CA PRO A 170 -8.45 -22.21 6.57
C PRO A 170 -9.35 -21.21 5.83
N ILE A 171 -9.99 -21.67 4.75
CA ILE A 171 -10.71 -20.81 3.79
C ILE A 171 -11.76 -19.91 4.44
N LYS A 172 -12.58 -20.44 5.35
CA LYS A 172 -13.68 -19.69 5.99
C LYS A 172 -13.18 -18.48 6.80
N PRO A 173 -12.29 -18.65 7.80
CA PRO A 173 -11.74 -17.51 8.53
C PRO A 173 -10.88 -16.59 7.65
N ALA A 174 -10.18 -17.11 6.65
CA ALA A 174 -9.40 -16.28 5.71
C ALA A 174 -10.32 -15.36 4.88
N ALA A 175 -11.45 -15.88 4.38
CA ALA A 175 -12.43 -15.10 3.65
C ALA A 175 -13.10 -14.03 4.51
N MET A 176 -13.33 -14.31 5.81
CA MET A 176 -13.83 -13.32 6.76
C MET A 176 -12.83 -12.18 6.95
N LEU A 177 -11.55 -12.50 7.16
CA LEU A 177 -10.50 -11.49 7.31
C LEU A 177 -10.35 -10.65 6.03
N ALA A 178 -10.32 -11.29 4.86
CA ALA A 178 -10.24 -10.60 3.58
C ALA A 178 -11.38 -9.59 3.38
N ARG A 179 -12.62 -9.99 3.71
CA ARG A 179 -13.77 -9.07 3.65
C ARG A 179 -13.58 -7.87 4.57
N LEU A 180 -13.15 -8.08 5.82
CA LEU A 180 -12.90 -6.99 6.77
C LEU A 180 -11.83 -6.02 6.26
N LEU A 181 -10.74 -6.53 5.70
CA LEU A 181 -9.65 -5.71 5.15
C LEU A 181 -10.14 -4.88 3.95
N ASN A 182 -10.91 -5.50 3.04
CA ASN A 182 -11.45 -4.83 1.87
C ASN A 182 -12.50 -3.77 2.26
N ASP A 183 -13.37 -4.08 3.22
CA ASP A 183 -14.38 -3.14 3.73
C ASP A 183 -13.71 -1.92 4.39
N HIS A 184 -12.60 -2.14 5.11
CA HIS A 184 -11.78 -1.07 5.67
C HIS A 184 -11.21 -0.16 4.56
N ILE A 185 -10.54 -0.72 3.55
CA ILE A 185 -10.01 0.07 2.43
C ILE A 185 -11.12 0.84 1.70
N ALA A 186 -12.25 0.17 1.42
CA ALA A 186 -13.40 0.79 0.77
C ALA A 186 -13.98 1.94 1.62
N SER A 187 -13.98 1.81 2.94
CA SER A 187 -14.41 2.89 3.85
C SER A 187 -13.51 4.11 3.75
N LEU A 188 -12.19 3.93 3.71
CA LEU A 188 -11.23 5.02 3.57
C LEU A 188 -11.38 5.73 2.21
N CYS A 189 -11.59 4.96 1.13
CA CYS A 189 -11.85 5.53 -0.18
C CYS A 189 -13.16 6.34 -0.24
N ARG A 190 -14.20 5.94 0.53
CA ARG A 190 -15.44 6.74 0.66
C ARG A 190 -15.24 8.02 1.46
N VAL A 191 -14.44 7.99 2.52
CA VAL A 191 -14.19 9.15 3.39
C VAL A 191 -13.25 10.16 2.73
N TYR A 192 -12.23 9.68 1.99
CA TYR A 192 -11.22 10.51 1.33
C TYR A 192 -11.14 10.21 -0.19
N PRO A 193 -12.22 10.42 -0.96
CA PRO A 193 -12.31 9.97 -2.36
C PRO A 193 -11.36 10.71 -3.31
N SER A 194 -10.84 11.88 -2.92
CA SER A 194 -9.85 12.63 -3.68
C SER A 194 -8.40 12.24 -3.35
N ARG A 195 -8.18 11.41 -2.32
CA ARG A 195 -6.84 11.05 -1.81
C ARG A 195 -6.53 9.57 -1.97
N PHE A 196 -7.56 8.70 -1.94
CA PHE A 196 -7.36 7.26 -1.93
C PHE A 196 -8.17 6.52 -3.00
N VAL A 197 -7.53 5.50 -3.57
CA VAL A 197 -8.14 4.46 -4.42
C VAL A 197 -7.79 3.10 -3.81
N GLY A 198 -8.68 2.10 -3.88
CA GLY A 198 -8.46 0.79 -3.26
C GLY A 198 -8.22 -0.34 -4.27
N LEU A 199 -7.38 -1.31 -3.88
CA LEU A 199 -7.20 -2.62 -4.52
C LEU A 199 -7.82 -3.74 -3.68
#